data_AF-A0A3D0YZP7-F1
#
_entry.id   AF-A0A3D0YZP7-F1
#
_cell.length_a   1.000
_cell.length_b   1.000
_cell.length_c   1.000
_cell.angle_alpha   90.00
_cell.angle_beta   90.00
_cell.angle_gamma   90.00
#
_symmetry.space_group_name_H-M   'P 1'
#
loop_
_entity.id
_entity.type
_entity.pdbx_description
1 polymer ?
#
loop_
_entity_poly.entity_id
_entity_poly.type
_entity_poly.pdbx_seq_one_letter_code
_entity_poly.pdbx_strand_id
1 'polypeptide(L)'
;MLSYLMGFLAAAAVGFVVTPVIRRMAIRLDALDRPVGRSVHKRAVPHLGGLAIYLAFAAGALVTSGIGSRDVRAILFGGLLVLGLGMIDDFR
;
A
#
# COMPACT_ATOMS: atom_id res chain seq x y z
N MET A 1 4.42 20.74 13.36
CA MET A 1 5.01 20.96 12.02
C MET A 1 6.11 19.96 11.71
N LEU A 2 7.17 19.88 12.54
CA LEU A 2 8.28 18.94 12.31
C LEU A 2 7.85 17.46 12.29
N SER A 3 6.97 17.05 13.20
CA SER A 3 6.40 15.68 13.22
C SER A 3 5.69 15.32 11.91
N TYR A 4 4.91 16.23 11.35
CA TYR A 4 4.24 16.02 10.06
C TYR A 4 5.22 15.94 8.90
N LEU A 5 6.28 16.76 8.90
CA LEU A 5 7.34 16.65 7.90
C LEU A 5 8.09 15.31 8.00
N MET A 6 8.39 14.86 9.22
CA MET A 6 9.01 13.54 9.46
C MET A 6 8.10 12.40 9.01
N GLY A 7 6.80 12.49 9.30
CA GLY A 7 5.80 11.53 8.83
C GLY A 7 5.71 11.47 7.30
N PHE A 8 5.70 12.64 6.65
CA PHE A 8 5.73 12.74 5.19
C PHE A 8 7.00 12.10 4.61
N LEU A 9 8.18 12.44 5.13
CA LEU A 9 9.45 11.90 4.66
C LEU A 9 9.54 10.39 4.90
N ALA A 10 9.04 9.89 6.02
CA ALA A 10 8.97 8.46 6.31
C ALA A 10 8.07 7.74 5.32
N ALA A 11 6.85 8.26 5.07
CA ALA A 11 5.94 7.68 4.09
C ALA A 11 6.53 7.71 2.67
N ALA A 12 7.17 8.81 2.28
CA ALA A 12 7.83 8.94 0.98
C ALA A 12 8.99 7.96 0.81
N ALA A 13 9.86 7.84 1.83
CA ALA A 13 10.99 6.91 1.81
C ALA A 13 10.51 5.45 1.76
N VAL A 14 9.54 5.08 2.60
CA VAL A 14 8.97 3.72 2.60
C VAL A 14 8.28 3.43 1.27
N GLY A 15 7.47 4.36 0.74
CA GLY A 15 6.83 4.20 -0.56
C GLY A 15 7.84 4.01 -1.69
N PHE A 16 8.91 4.82 -1.71
CA PHE A 16 9.97 4.73 -2.72
C PHE A 16 10.70 3.38 -2.70
N VAL A 17 10.95 2.82 -1.52
CA VAL A 17 11.65 1.53 -1.36
C VAL A 17 10.71 0.35 -1.58
N VAL A 18 9.50 0.40 -1.02
CA VAL A 18 8.55 -0.74 -1.03
C VAL A 18 7.90 -0.91 -2.40
N THR A 19 7.58 0.16 -3.12
CA THR A 19 6.94 0.08 -4.45
C THR A 19 7.70 -0.82 -5.44
N PRO A 20 9.02 -0.68 -5.67
CA PRO A 20 9.74 -1.57 -6.57
C PRO A 20 9.83 -3.01 -6.05
N VAL A 21 9.85 -3.22 -4.72
CA VAL A 21 9.84 -4.56 -4.10
C VAL A 21 8.50 -5.26 -4.37
N ILE A 22 7.39 -4.58 -4.10
CA ILE A 22 6.04 -5.08 -4.37
C ILE A 22 5.83 -5.33 -5.86
N ARG A 23 6.33 -4.45 -6.73
CA ARG A 23 6.31 -4.67 -8.19
C ARG A 23 7.02 -5.96 -8.58
N ARG A 24 8.22 -6.22 -8.06
CA ARG A 24 8.97 -7.46 -8.35
C ARG A 24 8.24 -8.69 -7.81
N MET A 25 7.64 -8.58 -6.64
CA MET A 25 6.87 -9.66 -6.03
C MET A 25 5.62 -10.00 -6.86
N ALA A 26 4.86 -8.99 -7.28
CA ALA A 26 3.68 -9.16 -8.13
C ALA A 26 4.01 -9.87 -9.45
N ILE A 27 5.11 -9.48 -10.11
CA ILE A 27 5.57 -10.15 -11.34
C ILE A 27 5.95 -11.61 -11.07
N ARG A 28 6.61 -11.91 -9.95
CA ARG A 28 7.02 -13.28 -9.60
C ARG A 28 5.83 -14.20 -9.26
N LEU A 29 4.78 -13.62 -8.67
CA LEU A 29 3.57 -14.35 -8.29
C LEU A 29 2.53 -14.42 -9.42
N ASP A 30 2.85 -13.90 -10.62
CA ASP A 30 1.90 -13.69 -11.73
C ASP A 30 0.62 -12.92 -11.32
N ALA A 31 0.74 -12.09 -10.26
CA ALA A 31 -0.31 -11.19 -9.80
C ALA A 31 -0.32 -9.94 -10.69
N LEU A 32 -0.73 -10.14 -11.95
CA LEU A 32 -0.77 -9.13 -13.00
C LEU A 32 -2.20 -8.92 -13.48
N ASP A 33 -2.66 -7.67 -13.49
CA ASP A 33 -3.91 -7.29 -14.13
C ASP A 33 -3.69 -7.27 -15.65
N ARG A 34 -4.37 -8.17 -16.35
CA ARG A 34 -4.23 -8.37 -17.80
C ARG A 34 -5.27 -7.56 -18.55
N PRO A 35 -4.90 -6.92 -19.69
CA PRO A 35 -5.84 -6.09 -20.42
C PRO A 35 -6.99 -6.93 -21.00
N VAL A 36 -8.20 -6.65 -20.51
CA VAL A 36 -9.47 -7.17 -21.03
C VAL A 36 -10.04 -6.24 -22.11
N GLY A 37 -11.06 -6.68 -22.86
CA GLY A 37 -11.67 -5.89 -23.95
C GLY A 37 -12.21 -4.50 -23.57
N ARG A 38 -12.33 -4.20 -22.26
CA ARG A 38 -12.71 -2.90 -21.69
C ARG A 38 -11.55 -2.14 -21.04
N SER A 39 -10.31 -2.64 -21.11
CA SER A 39 -9.15 -2.07 -20.43
C SER A 39 -8.49 -0.95 -21.23
N VAL A 40 -8.14 0.14 -20.54
CA VAL A 40 -7.31 1.22 -21.10
C VAL A 40 -5.84 0.84 -21.22
N HIS A 41 -5.40 -0.17 -20.47
CA HIS A 41 -4.03 -0.63 -20.48
C HIS A 41 -3.78 -1.53 -21.70
N LYS A 42 -2.63 -1.35 -22.36
CA LYS A 42 -2.20 -2.19 -23.49
C LYS A 42 -1.28 -3.34 -23.07
N ARG A 43 -0.89 -3.40 -21.79
CA ARG A 43 0.07 -4.36 -21.23
C ARG A 43 -0.39 -4.74 -19.83
N ALA A 44 -0.01 -5.94 -19.39
CA ALA A 44 -0.30 -6.40 -18.05
C ALA A 44 0.44 -5.55 -17.00
N VAL A 45 -0.26 -5.13 -15.94
CA VAL A 45 0.28 -4.26 -14.88
C VAL A 45 0.31 -4.98 -13.53
N PRO A 46 1.33 -4.75 -12.68
CA PRO A 46 1.42 -5.36 -11.34
C PRO A 46 0.21 -5.04 -10.44
N HIS A 47 -0.45 -6.07 -9.91
CA HIS A 47 -1.72 -5.96 -9.19
C HIS A 47 -1.57 -6.10 -7.67
N LEU A 48 -0.70 -5.29 -7.06
CA LEU A 48 -0.47 -5.27 -5.60
C LEU A 48 -0.15 -3.87 -5.05
N GLY A 49 -0.51 -2.81 -5.78
CA GLY A 49 -0.17 -1.43 -5.42
C GLY A 49 -0.70 -0.98 -4.05
N GLY A 50 -1.90 -1.47 -3.66
CA GLY A 50 -2.53 -1.16 -2.38
C GLY A 50 -1.66 -1.52 -1.17
N LEU A 51 -0.90 -2.63 -1.24
CA LEU A 51 0.00 -3.05 -0.18
C LEU A 51 1.15 -2.05 0.02
N ALA A 52 1.72 -1.53 -1.07
CA ALA A 52 2.77 -0.52 -1.01
C ALA A 52 2.26 0.79 -0.38
N ILE A 53 1.04 1.21 -0.77
CA ILE A 53 0.40 2.42 -0.23
C ILE A 53 0.11 2.26 1.27
N TYR A 54 -0.46 1.13 1.69
CA TYR A 54 -0.77 0.89 3.09
C TYR A 54 0.49 0.89 3.96
N LEU A 55 1.58 0.26 3.51
CA LEU A 55 2.85 0.24 4.27
C LEU A 55 3.47 1.65 4.39
N ALA A 56 3.44 2.44 3.32
CA ALA A 56 3.90 3.82 3.34
C ALA A 56 3.04 4.69 4.29
N PHE A 57 1.72 4.56 4.22
CA PHE A 57 0.79 5.24 5.11
C PHE A 57 1.01 4.85 6.59
N ALA A 58 1.12 3.56 6.88
CA ALA A 58 1.33 3.06 8.23
C ALA A 58 2.65 3.60 8.83
N ALA A 59 3.72 3.63 8.05
CA ALA A 59 4.99 4.22 8.49
C ALA A 59 4.85 5.71 8.83
N GLY A 60 4.21 6.49 7.95
CA GLY A 60 3.96 7.92 8.21
C GLY A 60 3.09 8.17 9.44
N ALA A 61 2.04 7.36 9.64
CA ALA A 61 1.15 7.44 10.80
C ALA A 61 1.88 7.11 12.11
N LEU A 62 2.70 6.06 12.11
CA LEU A 62 3.49 5.65 13.27
C LEU A 62 4.54 6.71 13.64
N VAL A 63 5.20 7.33 12.67
CA VAL A 63 6.18 8.40 12.92
C VAL A 63 5.49 9.67 13.44
N THR A 64 4.30 10.00 12.94
CA THR A 64 3.61 11.24 13.31
C THR A 64 2.91 11.13 14.66
N SER A 65 2.28 9.99 14.95
CA SER A 65 1.33 9.85 16.07
C SER A 65 1.61 8.65 16.98
N GLY A 66 2.56 7.78 16.60
CA GLY A 66 2.85 6.55 17.34
C GLY A 66 1.67 5.59 17.39
N ILE A 67 1.80 4.52 18.18
CA ILE A 67 0.76 3.49 18.34
C ILE A 67 -0.03 3.58 19.65
N GLY A 68 0.28 4.57 20.49
CA GLY A 68 -0.39 4.75 21.79
C GLY A 68 -1.86 5.16 21.65
N SER A 69 -2.19 5.93 20.62
CA SER A 69 -3.56 6.37 20.36
C SER A 69 -4.46 5.19 19.95
N ARG A 70 -5.65 5.11 20.54
CA ARG A 70 -6.69 4.14 20.14
C ARG A 70 -7.15 4.40 18.71
N ASP A 71 -7.28 5.67 18.32
CA ASP A 71 -7.78 6.05 17.00
C ASP A 71 -6.79 5.66 15.90
N VAL A 72 -5.49 5.89 16.13
CA VAL A 72 -4.44 5.45 15.18
C VAL A 72 -4.45 3.94 15.03
N ARG A 73 -4.54 3.19 16.15
CA ARG A 73 -4.65 1.72 16.09
C ARG A 73 -5.89 1.26 15.34
N ALA A 74 -7.03 1.90 15.57
CA ALA A 74 -8.28 1.58 14.88
C ALA A 74 -8.19 1.84 13.37
N ILE A 75 -7.59 2.97 12.97
CA ILE A 75 -7.38 3.32 11.56
C ILE A 75 -6.42 2.34 10.88
N LEU A 76 -5.29 2.01 11.52
CA LEU A 76 -4.35 1.03 10.98
C LEU A 76 -4.99 -0.35 10.84
N PHE A 77 -5.70 -0.81 11.88
CA PHE A 77 -6.39 -2.10 11.83
C PHE A 77 -7.50 -2.13 10.78
N GLY A 78 -8.34 -1.09 10.71
CA GLY A 78 -9.37 -0.97 9.68
C GLY A 78 -8.77 -0.92 8.27
N GLY A 79 -7.70 -0.16 8.07
CA GLY A 79 -6.96 -0.12 6.81
C GLY A 79 -6.38 -1.48 6.41
N LEU A 80 -5.87 -2.25 7.37
CA LEU A 80 -5.39 -3.61 7.14
C LEU A 80 -6.52 -4.55 6.70
N LEU A 81 -7.70 -4.44 7.31
CA LEU A 81 -8.87 -5.23 6.90
C LEU A 81 -9.34 -4.86 5.49
N VAL A 82 -9.41 -3.56 5.16
CA VAL A 82 -9.77 -3.09 3.82
C VAL A 82 -8.76 -3.56 2.78
N LEU A 83 -7.45 -3.47 3.09
CA LEU A 83 -6.40 -4.00 2.24
C LEU A 83 -6.57 -5.50 2.01
N GLY A 84 -6.75 -6.28 3.08
CA GLY A 84 -6.91 -7.72 3.00
C GLY A 84 -8.15 -8.12 2.20
N LEU A 85 -9.27 -7.44 2.42
CA LEU A 85 -10.51 -7.68 1.66
C LEU A 85 -10.33 -7.34 0.19
N GLY A 86 -9.71 -6.19 -0.12
CA GLY A 86 -9.42 -5.80 -1.50
C GLY A 86 -8.51 -6.80 -2.21
N MET A 87 -7.47 -7.31 -1.52
CA MET A 87 -6.62 -8.36 -2.06
C MET A 87 -7.42 -9.66 -2.32
N ILE A 88 -8.33 -10.06 -1.43
CA ILE A 88 -9.16 -11.25 -1.64
C ILE A 88 -10.08 -11.06 -2.85
N ASP A 89 -10.65 -9.88 -3.04
CA ASP A 89 -11.50 -9.55 -4.19
C ASP A 89 -10.70 -9.55 -5.49
N ASP A 90 -9.47 -9.02 -5.45
CA ASP A 90 -8.54 -8.96 -6.59
C ASP A 90 -8.04 -10.34 -7.07
N PHE A 91 -8.02 -11.34 -6.19
CA PHE A 91 -7.56 -12.71 -6.51
C PHE A 91 -8.68 -13.70 -6.82
N ARG A 92 -9.95 -13.27 -6.78
CA ARG A 92 -11.11 -14.10 -7.15
C ARG A 92 -11.51 -13.90 -8.61
#